data_AF-A0A2V7SVX1-F1
#
_entry.id   AF-A0A2V7SVX1-F1
#
_cell.length_a   1.000
_cell.length_b   1.000
_cell.length_c   1.000
_cell.angle_alpha   90.00
_cell.angle_beta   90.00
_cell.angle_gamma   90.00
#
_symmetry.space_group_name_H-M   'P 1'
#
loop_
_entity.id
_entity.type
_entity.pdbx_description
1 polymer ?
#
loop_
_entity_poly.entity_id
_entity_poly.type
_entity_poly.pdbx_seq_one_letter_code
_entity_poly.pdbx_strand_id
1 'polypeptide(L)'
;MHRFLALLLALPLLLSRTLAAQKPETGDPPLSVTNRERTLRFSLLFDGEQVTYRVDRLTPDGAANVVIEPSPLGIARGDHDFRRGFELINASPVTELSGVYRMVAGKQLEVRMRARQRVFTFRKGAGGLMTITVRAMRDGVAFRYGFPGTAQVQDSLIDETTGFHLPPGRAWMQPYQRADTWEPAYDGDYRNGIAIGSRAPENVGWALPMLFHTSDAWVLVTEAGLDRTSYGVHVQQRAEDGLYRVRLPEDEETYGVAPRAAAITLPWTSPWRVLIIGSTLGTIVESTLVTDLAQPQVFSDVSWIKPGRASWSWWSDMTSPRDYQKAFPFVDLASRLHWEYSLLDAGWQQMGNGGDVSELAEYARARGVGLIAWYNSGGAHNQAQDGPRDLMVDPETRRAEMKRIAALGFKGIKVDFMLSDKQYVVALYQDILRDAYANKLFVDFHGSTIPRGWQRTYPNLLSMEAVKGTEQYGDSVFQRNAAIYNTIYPFTRNVIGSMDYAPMVLGDAPDRLPHLTTNPWCSRAACSTSRRRRR
;
A
#
# COMPACT_ATOMS: atom_id res chain seq x y z
N MET A 1 6.12 21.77 83.30
CA MET A 1 7.26 22.39 82.59
C MET A 1 7.97 21.27 81.81
N HIS A 2 7.75 21.19 80.48
CA HIS A 2 8.75 21.50 79.44
C HIS A 2 9.81 20.38 79.30
N ARG A 3 10.08 19.70 78.16
CA ARG A 3 10.09 20.08 76.73
C ARG A 3 10.18 18.78 75.87
N PHE A 4 9.34 18.64 74.83
CA PHE A 4 9.66 18.67 73.40
C PHE A 4 10.54 17.54 72.82
N LEU A 5 9.94 16.68 72.00
CA LEU A 5 10.46 16.36 70.66
C LEU A 5 9.29 15.94 69.73
N ALA A 6 9.11 16.70 68.65
CA ALA A 6 8.06 16.51 67.66
C ALA A 6 8.56 15.59 66.54
N LEU A 7 7.75 14.58 66.17
CA LEU A 7 7.91 13.83 64.93
C LEU A 7 6.72 14.18 64.02
N LEU A 8 6.99 14.99 62.99
CA LEU A 8 6.10 15.29 61.88
C LEU A 8 6.12 14.12 60.90
N LEU A 9 5.06 13.33 60.86
CA LEU A 9 4.77 12.41 59.75
C LEU A 9 3.83 13.12 58.78
N ALA A 10 4.41 13.63 57.69
CA ALA A 10 3.68 14.16 56.56
C ALA A 10 3.14 12.98 55.74
N LEU A 11 1.81 12.81 55.73
CA LEU A 11 1.12 11.97 54.74
C LEU A 11 1.18 12.66 53.38
N PRO A 12 1.69 12.03 52.31
CA PRO A 12 1.41 12.50 50.96
C PRO A 12 -0.02 12.10 50.60
N LEU A 13 -0.89 13.10 50.42
CA LEU A 13 -2.17 12.93 49.73
C LEU A 13 -1.88 12.46 48.30
N LEU A 14 -2.04 11.15 48.06
CA LEU A 14 -2.24 10.61 46.73
C LEU A 14 -3.56 11.16 46.19
N LEU A 15 -3.47 12.23 45.38
CA LEU A 15 -4.56 12.66 44.51
C LEU A 15 -4.82 11.57 43.47
N SER A 16 -5.59 10.57 43.88
CA SER A 16 -6.35 9.69 43.01
C SER A 16 -7.46 10.55 42.41
N ARG A 17 -7.17 11.22 41.28
CA ARG A 17 -8.22 11.78 40.42
C ARG A 17 -8.95 10.61 39.79
N THR A 18 -10.00 10.20 40.46
CA THR A 18 -11.10 9.42 39.94
C THR A 18 -11.61 10.08 38.65
N LEU A 19 -11.30 9.51 37.50
CA LEU A 19 -12.27 9.50 36.40
C LEU A 19 -13.48 8.76 36.95
N ALA A 20 -14.42 9.50 37.55
CA ALA A 20 -15.67 8.96 38.01
C ALA A 20 -16.32 8.21 36.83
N ALA A 21 -16.69 6.96 37.09
CA ALA A 21 -17.34 6.06 36.16
C ALA A 21 -18.65 6.67 35.65
N GLN A 22 -18.57 7.43 34.57
CA GLN A 22 -19.69 7.61 33.67
C GLN A 22 -19.98 6.23 33.08
N LYS A 23 -21.16 5.68 33.38
CA LYS A 23 -21.70 4.54 32.63
C LYS A 23 -21.59 4.91 31.14
N PRO A 24 -20.85 4.15 30.32
CA PRO A 24 -20.64 4.54 28.93
C PRO A 24 -21.99 4.57 28.23
N GLU A 25 -22.37 5.72 27.67
CA GLU A 25 -23.61 5.91 26.89
C GLU A 25 -23.77 4.88 25.75
N THR A 26 -22.68 4.19 25.40
CA THR A 26 -22.58 3.26 24.27
C THR A 26 -22.29 1.81 24.66
N GLY A 27 -22.15 1.50 25.97
CA GLY A 27 -21.83 0.16 26.47
C GLY A 27 -20.40 -0.34 26.19
N ASP A 28 -19.54 0.46 25.55
CA ASP A 28 -18.13 0.11 25.35
C ASP A 28 -17.30 0.43 26.61
N PRO A 29 -16.31 -0.41 26.99
CA PRO A 29 -15.35 -0.06 28.04
C PRO A 29 -14.69 1.33 27.82
N PRO A 30 -14.32 2.06 28.90
CA PRO A 30 -13.91 3.46 28.83
C PRO A 30 -12.77 3.79 27.87
N LEU A 31 -11.89 2.84 27.54
CA LEU A 31 -10.72 3.04 26.67
C LEU A 31 -10.78 2.19 25.41
N SER A 32 -11.99 1.88 24.95
CA SER A 32 -12.21 0.97 23.82
C SER A 32 -13.17 1.53 22.77
N VAL A 33 -13.15 0.89 21.61
CA VAL A 33 -14.12 1.04 20.53
C VAL A 33 -14.48 -0.34 20.02
N THR A 34 -15.77 -0.68 20.09
CA THR A 34 -16.29 -1.92 19.48
C THR A 34 -16.98 -1.57 18.17
N ASN A 35 -16.85 -2.41 17.14
CA ASN A 35 -17.63 -2.25 15.92
C ASN A 35 -19.14 -2.40 16.20
N ARG A 36 -19.98 -2.07 15.21
CA ARG A 36 -21.45 -2.05 15.37
C ARG A 36 -22.01 -3.46 15.61
N GLU A 37 -21.41 -4.45 14.98
CA GLU A 37 -21.79 -5.86 15.07
C GLU A 37 -21.37 -6.50 16.40
N ARG A 38 -20.60 -5.77 17.24
CA ARG A 38 -20.06 -6.27 18.51
C ARG A 38 -19.19 -7.52 18.34
N THR A 39 -18.46 -7.61 17.23
CA THR A 39 -17.57 -8.74 16.91
C THR A 39 -16.08 -8.39 16.99
N LEU A 40 -15.73 -7.11 16.93
CA LEU A 40 -14.34 -6.64 17.02
C LEU A 40 -14.24 -5.47 17.99
N ARG A 41 -13.27 -5.54 18.91
CA ARG A 41 -13.02 -4.49 19.89
C ARG A 41 -11.55 -4.10 19.90
N PHE A 42 -11.28 -2.82 19.71
CA PHE A 42 -9.98 -2.21 19.96
C PHE A 42 -9.96 -1.63 21.38
N SER A 43 -8.90 -1.89 22.15
CA SER A 43 -8.72 -1.34 23.49
C SER A 43 -7.33 -0.73 23.65
N LEU A 44 -7.25 0.47 24.23
CA LEU A 44 -5.98 1.03 24.71
C LEU A 44 -5.66 0.51 26.10
N LEU A 45 -4.38 0.24 26.33
CA LEU A 45 -3.82 -0.23 27.59
C LEU A 45 -2.69 0.71 28.03
N PHE A 46 -2.56 0.87 29.35
CA PHE A 46 -1.62 1.78 29.98
C PHE A 46 -0.88 1.04 31.09
N ASP A 47 0.45 1.06 31.07
CA ASP A 47 1.30 0.53 32.14
C ASP A 47 1.98 1.65 32.97
N GLY A 48 1.66 2.92 32.68
CA GLY A 48 2.22 4.10 33.33
C GLY A 48 3.37 4.75 32.56
N GLU A 49 4.02 4.04 31.63
CA GLU A 49 5.10 4.58 30.80
C GLU A 49 4.83 4.49 29.30
N GLN A 50 4.14 3.45 28.85
CA GLN A 50 3.85 3.16 27.45
C GLN A 50 2.33 3.01 27.25
N VAL A 51 1.90 3.42 26.05
CA VAL A 51 0.55 3.15 25.58
C VAL A 51 0.65 2.00 24.58
N THR A 52 -0.10 0.95 24.84
CA THR A 52 -0.25 -0.18 23.93
C THR A 52 -1.72 -0.31 23.51
N TYR A 53 -1.97 -1.10 22.48
CA TYR A 53 -3.32 -1.51 22.11
C TYR A 53 -3.43 -3.01 22.00
N ARG A 54 -4.66 -3.50 22.17
CA ARG A 54 -5.05 -4.89 21.95
C ARG A 54 -6.30 -4.91 21.08
N VAL A 55 -6.43 -5.95 20.27
CA VAL A 55 -7.64 -6.19 19.46
C VAL A 55 -8.22 -7.55 19.79
N ASP A 56 -9.49 -7.55 20.16
CA ASP A 56 -10.26 -8.75 20.46
C ASP A 56 -11.27 -9.05 19.36
N ARG A 57 -11.43 -10.33 19.04
CA ARG A 57 -12.64 -10.85 18.43
C ARG A 57 -13.60 -11.29 19.52
N LEU A 58 -14.80 -10.75 19.49
CA LEU A 58 -15.86 -11.04 20.44
C LEU A 58 -16.78 -12.13 19.87
N THR A 59 -17.08 -13.13 20.67
CA THR A 59 -18.04 -14.18 20.35
C THR A 59 -19.46 -13.75 20.76
N PRO A 60 -20.52 -14.38 20.20
CA PRO A 60 -21.91 -14.01 20.54
C PRO A 60 -22.28 -14.14 22.03
N ASP A 61 -21.61 -15.04 22.76
CA ASP A 61 -21.73 -15.22 24.21
C ASP A 61 -20.89 -14.23 25.04
N GLY A 62 -20.16 -13.33 24.37
CA GLY A 62 -19.41 -12.23 25.00
C GLY A 62 -17.98 -12.57 25.39
N ALA A 63 -17.48 -13.77 25.08
CA ALA A 63 -16.07 -14.10 25.26
C ALA A 63 -15.20 -13.28 24.29
N ALA A 64 -13.97 -12.98 24.71
CA ALA A 64 -13.03 -12.15 23.96
C ALA A 64 -11.77 -12.97 23.65
N ASN A 65 -11.59 -13.30 22.37
CA ASN A 65 -10.40 -13.97 21.86
C ASN A 65 -9.40 -12.92 21.38
N VAL A 66 -8.18 -12.97 21.88
CA VAL A 66 -7.13 -12.02 21.49
C VAL A 66 -6.69 -12.32 20.07
N VAL A 67 -6.72 -11.30 19.21
CA VAL A 67 -6.26 -11.39 17.82
C VAL A 67 -4.97 -10.59 17.63
N ILE A 68 -4.85 -9.46 18.32
CA ILE A 68 -3.62 -8.68 18.45
C ILE A 68 -3.34 -8.54 19.94
N GLU A 69 -2.22 -9.12 20.39
CA GLU A 69 -1.70 -8.99 21.75
C GLU A 69 -1.31 -7.53 22.04
N PRO A 70 -1.14 -7.14 23.32
CA PRO A 70 -0.67 -5.80 23.68
C PRO A 70 0.52 -5.36 22.81
N SER A 71 0.26 -4.35 21.97
CA SER A 71 1.14 -3.90 20.89
C SER A 71 1.49 -2.43 21.07
N PRO A 72 2.77 -2.03 20.93
CA PRO A 72 3.21 -0.67 21.20
C PRO A 72 2.63 0.35 20.23
N LEU A 73 2.34 1.55 20.75
CA LEU A 73 2.00 2.75 20.00
C LEU A 73 3.02 3.84 20.31
N GLY A 74 3.32 4.68 19.33
CA GLY A 74 4.19 5.83 19.53
C GLY A 74 4.82 6.32 18.24
N ILE A 75 5.03 7.64 18.18
CA ILE A 75 5.62 8.34 17.04
C ILE A 75 6.46 9.51 17.57
N ALA A 76 7.62 9.74 16.98
CA ALA A 76 8.53 10.80 17.39
C ALA A 76 8.52 11.94 16.36
N ARG A 77 8.38 13.16 16.86
CA ARG A 77 8.63 14.39 16.10
C ARG A 77 10.00 14.95 16.43
N GLY A 78 10.47 15.93 15.66
CA GLY A 78 11.70 16.65 15.95
C GLY A 78 11.65 17.40 17.28
N ASP A 79 10.49 17.93 17.65
CA ASP A 79 10.29 18.72 18.88
C ASP A 79 9.90 17.89 20.12
N HIS A 80 9.23 16.74 19.94
CA HIS A 80 8.64 15.93 21.02
C HIS A 80 8.68 14.44 20.68
N ASP A 81 9.07 13.63 21.68
CA ASP A 81 9.02 12.18 21.60
C ASP A 81 7.74 11.63 22.26
N PHE A 82 6.78 11.16 21.44
CA PHE A 82 5.55 10.50 21.88
C PHE A 82 5.65 8.97 21.83
N ARG A 83 6.84 8.39 22.01
CA ARG A 83 7.01 6.94 22.15
C ARG A 83 6.85 6.46 23.59
N ARG A 84 7.07 7.34 24.58
CA ARG A 84 6.94 7.04 26.03
C ARG A 84 6.52 8.26 26.84
N GLY A 85 5.95 8.04 28.02
CA GLY A 85 5.73 9.04 29.05
C GLY A 85 4.84 10.20 28.61
N PHE A 86 3.78 9.90 27.86
CA PHE A 86 2.71 10.82 27.51
C PHE A 86 1.42 10.41 28.22
N GLU A 87 0.64 11.39 28.66
CA GLU A 87 -0.55 11.17 29.49
C GLU A 87 -1.82 11.29 28.65
N LEU A 88 -2.80 10.40 28.89
CA LEU A 88 -4.13 10.54 28.31
C LEU A 88 -4.86 11.67 29.02
N ILE A 89 -5.24 12.71 28.27
CA ILE A 89 -5.96 13.87 28.82
C ILE A 89 -7.44 13.89 28.40
N ASN A 90 -7.80 13.19 27.33
CA ASN A 90 -9.19 13.10 26.86
C ASN A 90 -9.44 11.84 26.05
N ALA A 91 -10.64 11.28 26.16
CA ALA A 91 -11.17 10.28 25.24
C ALA A 91 -12.54 10.75 24.76
N SER A 92 -12.69 11.02 23.46
CA SER A 92 -13.96 11.49 22.90
C SER A 92 -15.07 10.46 23.13
N PRO A 93 -16.35 10.87 23.03
CA PRO A 93 -17.44 9.94 22.80
C PRO A 93 -17.17 9.08 21.55
N VAL A 94 -17.77 7.89 21.51
CA VAL A 94 -17.76 7.07 20.29
C VAL A 94 -18.80 7.63 19.32
N THR A 95 -18.41 7.89 18.08
CA THR A 95 -19.28 8.40 17.02
C THR A 95 -19.51 7.35 15.93
N GLU A 96 -20.70 7.33 15.34
CA GLU A 96 -20.95 6.52 14.14
C GLU A 96 -20.61 7.33 12.88
N LEU A 97 -19.90 6.70 11.96
CA LEU A 97 -19.60 7.22 10.63
C LEU A 97 -20.26 6.31 9.60
N SER A 98 -20.86 6.91 8.59
CA SER A 98 -21.33 6.20 7.42
C SER A 98 -21.13 7.01 6.16
N GLY A 99 -20.97 6.33 5.03
CA GLY A 99 -20.82 6.97 3.74
C GLY A 99 -21.01 5.97 2.61
N VAL A 100 -21.26 6.50 1.42
CA VAL A 100 -21.32 5.73 0.18
C VAL A 100 -20.36 6.39 -0.81
N TYR A 101 -19.58 5.58 -1.50
CA TYR A 101 -18.75 6.05 -2.61
C TYR A 101 -18.80 5.03 -3.75
N ARG A 102 -18.54 5.53 -4.96
CA ARG A 102 -18.51 4.73 -6.17
C ARG A 102 -17.11 4.74 -6.75
N MET A 103 -16.61 3.57 -7.12
CA MET A 103 -15.27 3.38 -7.70
C MET A 103 -15.35 3.33 -9.22
N VAL A 104 -14.29 3.78 -9.91
CA VAL A 104 -14.14 3.58 -11.37
C VAL A 104 -13.57 2.20 -11.67
N ALA A 105 -12.61 1.75 -10.87
CA ALA A 105 -11.98 0.44 -10.96
C ALA A 105 -11.80 -0.15 -9.56
N GLY A 106 -11.73 -1.49 -9.48
CA GLY A 106 -11.59 -2.24 -8.24
C GLY A 106 -12.60 -3.38 -8.14
N LYS A 107 -12.59 -4.09 -7.01
CA LYS A 107 -13.41 -5.28 -6.78
C LYS A 107 -14.89 -5.00 -6.47
N GLN A 108 -15.26 -3.74 -6.19
CA GLN A 108 -16.63 -3.35 -5.88
C GLN A 108 -16.93 -1.95 -6.43
N LEU A 109 -18.06 -1.84 -7.13
CA LEU A 109 -18.49 -0.61 -7.80
C LEU A 109 -19.07 0.42 -6.82
N GLU A 110 -20.03 0.01 -5.99
CA GLU A 110 -20.65 0.86 -4.97
C GLU A 110 -20.30 0.33 -3.59
N VAL A 111 -19.57 1.12 -2.80
CA VAL A 111 -19.11 0.73 -1.47
C VAL A 111 -19.85 1.53 -0.42
N ARG A 112 -20.33 0.84 0.62
CA ARG A 112 -21.00 1.43 1.78
C ARG A 112 -20.09 1.28 2.99
N MET A 113 -19.44 2.37 3.37
CA MET A 113 -18.58 2.42 4.54
C MET A 113 -19.42 2.69 5.79
N ARG A 114 -19.18 1.90 6.84
CA ARG A 114 -19.69 2.15 8.19
C ARG A 114 -18.59 1.89 9.20
N ALA A 115 -18.41 2.81 10.14
CA ALA A 115 -17.42 2.66 11.21
C ALA A 115 -17.93 3.27 12.51
N ARG A 116 -17.44 2.75 13.63
CA ARG A 116 -17.49 3.45 14.92
C ARG A 116 -16.12 4.07 15.17
N GLN A 117 -16.07 5.35 15.48
CA GLN A 117 -14.83 6.10 15.66
C GLN A 117 -14.69 6.62 17.09
N ARG A 118 -13.46 6.67 17.58
CA ARG A 118 -13.11 7.39 18.81
C ARG A 118 -11.74 8.03 18.69
N VAL A 119 -11.55 9.16 19.36
CA VAL A 119 -10.29 9.90 19.40
C VAL A 119 -9.79 9.96 20.83
N PHE A 120 -8.55 9.55 21.03
CA PHE A 120 -7.84 9.68 22.29
C PHE A 120 -6.82 10.80 22.15
N THR A 121 -6.82 11.76 23.08
CA THR A 121 -5.89 12.90 23.09
C THR A 121 -4.91 12.74 24.22
N PHE A 122 -3.63 12.86 23.89
CA PHE A 122 -2.50 12.73 24.78
C PHE A 122 -1.71 14.04 24.86
N ARG A 123 -1.04 14.23 25.99
CA ARG A 123 -0.14 15.35 26.23
C ARG A 123 1.26 14.87 26.60
N LYS A 124 2.28 15.57 26.09
CA LYS A 124 3.69 15.42 26.42
C LYS A 124 4.26 16.81 26.71
N GLY A 125 4.60 17.08 27.97
CA GLY A 125 5.12 18.38 28.38
C GLY A 125 4.16 19.55 28.09
N ALA A 126 4.72 20.76 27.99
CA ALA A 126 3.96 21.96 27.64
C ALA A 126 3.78 22.06 26.12
N GLY A 127 2.54 21.97 25.64
CA GLY A 127 2.19 22.19 24.23
C GLY A 127 2.28 20.97 23.31
N GLY A 128 2.95 19.89 23.71
CA GLY A 128 3.00 18.65 22.92
C GLY A 128 1.69 17.87 22.97
N LEU A 129 0.84 18.02 21.96
CA LEU A 129 -0.40 17.26 21.81
C LEU A 129 -0.28 16.20 20.71
N MET A 130 -0.79 15.01 21.00
CA MET A 130 -0.95 13.93 20.03
C MET A 130 -2.35 13.34 20.17
N THR A 131 -2.94 12.93 19.06
CA THR A 131 -4.20 12.20 19.02
C THR A 131 -3.97 10.82 18.42
N ILE A 132 -4.73 9.83 18.90
CA ILE A 132 -4.88 8.53 18.26
C ILE A 132 -6.35 8.40 17.88
N THR A 133 -6.63 8.43 16.59
CA THR A 133 -7.99 8.18 16.06
C THR A 133 -8.11 6.71 15.73
N VAL A 134 -9.13 6.05 16.26
CA VAL A 134 -9.42 4.63 16.03
C VAL A 134 -10.75 4.52 15.30
N ARG A 135 -10.82 3.64 14.30
CA ARG A 135 -12.05 3.23 13.63
C ARG A 135 -12.20 1.71 13.74
N ALA A 136 -13.37 1.26 14.19
CA ALA A 136 -13.77 -0.13 14.20
C ALA A 136 -14.84 -0.35 13.13
N MET A 137 -14.56 -1.22 12.17
CA MET A 137 -15.42 -1.59 11.05
C MET A 137 -15.87 -3.04 11.21
N ARG A 138 -16.76 -3.49 10.33
CA ARG A 138 -17.26 -4.87 10.34
C ARG A 138 -16.14 -5.91 10.17
N ASP A 139 -15.18 -5.60 9.32
CA ASP A 139 -14.14 -6.49 8.79
C ASP A 139 -12.72 -6.09 9.24
N GLY A 140 -12.60 -5.21 10.24
CA GLY A 140 -11.30 -4.83 10.77
C GLY A 140 -11.33 -3.70 11.78
N VAL A 141 -10.13 -3.28 12.18
CA VAL A 141 -9.86 -2.08 12.96
C VAL A 141 -8.72 -1.29 12.31
N ALA A 142 -8.74 0.02 12.45
CA ALA A 142 -7.67 0.88 11.97
C ALA A 142 -7.44 2.04 12.93
N PHE A 143 -6.20 2.51 13.01
CA PHE A 143 -5.86 3.69 13.80
C PHE A 143 -4.83 4.56 13.10
N ARG A 144 -4.75 5.82 13.51
CA ARG A 144 -3.71 6.76 13.04
C ARG A 144 -3.36 7.79 14.11
N TYR A 145 -2.15 8.32 14.02
CA TYR A 145 -1.70 9.45 14.82
C TYR A 145 -2.19 10.76 14.20
N GLY A 146 -2.34 11.78 15.04
CA GLY A 146 -2.58 13.14 14.59
C GLY A 146 -1.95 14.16 15.53
N PHE A 147 -1.41 15.23 14.98
CA PHE A 147 -0.83 16.33 15.74
C PHE A 147 -1.72 17.56 15.52
N PRO A 148 -2.53 17.94 16.52
CA PRO A 148 -3.35 19.14 16.44
C PRO A 148 -2.48 20.40 16.43
N GLY A 149 -2.97 21.45 15.78
CA GLY A 149 -2.31 22.76 15.76
C GLY A 149 -3.13 23.76 14.96
N THR A 150 -2.89 25.04 15.20
CA THR A 150 -3.57 26.16 14.51
C THR A 150 -2.60 27.12 13.84
N ALA A 151 -1.35 27.17 14.31
CA ALA A 151 -0.24 27.76 13.59
C ALA A 151 0.35 26.68 12.68
N GLN A 152 0.66 27.01 11.43
CA GLN A 152 1.35 26.13 10.47
C GLN A 152 2.79 25.86 10.92
N VAL A 153 2.95 25.22 12.07
CA VAL A 153 4.23 24.86 12.67
C VAL A 153 4.86 23.79 11.81
N GLN A 154 6.09 24.05 11.37
CA GLN A 154 6.90 23.08 10.65
C GLN A 154 7.66 22.19 11.63
N ASP A 155 7.70 20.90 11.33
CA ASP A 155 8.41 19.90 12.09
C ASP A 155 8.76 18.72 11.19
N SER A 156 9.30 17.66 11.77
CA SER A 156 9.64 16.42 11.07
C SER A 156 9.21 15.20 11.88
N LEU A 157 8.90 14.12 11.18
CA LEU A 157 8.67 12.79 11.76
C LEU A 157 9.98 12.03 11.74
N ILE A 158 10.46 11.66 12.92
CA ILE A 158 11.77 11.05 13.10
C ILE A 158 11.68 9.53 13.13
N ASP A 159 10.69 8.99 13.84
CA ASP A 159 10.60 7.55 14.10
C ASP A 159 9.18 7.13 14.52
N GLU A 160 8.89 5.84 14.45
CA GLU A 160 7.60 5.26 14.83
C GLU A 160 7.81 3.89 15.51
N THR A 161 7.21 3.70 16.69
CA THR A 161 7.31 2.45 17.48
C THR A 161 6.11 1.54 17.34
N THR A 162 5.18 1.85 16.43
CA THR A 162 3.99 1.05 16.20
C THR A 162 4.33 -0.42 15.98
N GLY A 163 3.68 -1.28 16.75
CA GLY A 163 3.83 -2.73 16.64
C GLY A 163 2.54 -3.47 16.36
N PHE A 164 2.71 -4.71 15.93
CA PHE A 164 1.67 -5.72 15.74
C PHE A 164 2.18 -7.01 16.38
N HIS A 165 1.70 -7.29 17.59
CA HIS A 165 2.04 -8.50 18.33
C HIS A 165 1.00 -9.57 18.04
N LEU A 166 1.38 -10.58 17.27
CA LEU A 166 0.50 -11.65 16.83
C LEU A 166 0.70 -12.89 17.70
N PRO A 167 -0.39 -13.56 18.13
CA PRO A 167 -0.29 -14.90 18.72
C PRO A 167 0.42 -15.90 17.79
N PRO A 168 0.92 -17.03 18.31
CA PRO A 168 1.55 -18.07 17.50
C PRO A 168 0.66 -18.55 16.34
N GLY A 169 1.29 -18.83 15.19
CA GLY A 169 0.56 -19.19 13.98
C GLY A 169 1.43 -19.23 12.73
N ARG A 170 0.81 -18.99 11.57
CA ARG A 170 1.48 -18.99 10.25
C ARG A 170 1.36 -17.62 9.58
N ALA A 171 2.34 -17.27 8.74
CA ALA A 171 2.38 -15.99 8.05
C ALA A 171 2.76 -16.11 6.57
N TRP A 172 2.21 -15.21 5.75
CA TRP A 172 2.50 -15.04 4.32
C TRP A 172 2.91 -13.59 4.06
N MET A 173 4.17 -13.41 3.71
CA MET A 173 4.82 -12.10 3.61
C MET A 173 6.03 -12.18 2.68
N GLN A 174 6.39 -11.06 2.07
CA GLN A 174 7.62 -10.92 1.29
C GLN A 174 8.63 -10.04 2.03
N PRO A 175 9.94 -10.29 1.91
CA PRO A 175 10.95 -9.37 2.44
C PRO A 175 10.78 -7.99 1.79
N TYR A 176 11.09 -6.94 2.55
CA TYR A 176 11.36 -5.63 1.96
C TYR A 176 12.74 -5.68 1.30
N GLN A 177 12.89 -5.00 0.18
CA GLN A 177 14.11 -5.02 -0.63
C GLN A 177 15.01 -3.85 -0.27
N ARG A 178 16.31 -4.02 -0.47
CA ARG A 178 17.29 -2.97 -0.20
C ARG A 178 17.27 -1.98 -1.36
N ALA A 179 17.71 -0.75 -1.11
CA ALA A 179 17.88 0.22 -2.19
C ALA A 179 18.92 -0.30 -3.21
N ASP A 180 18.48 -0.46 -4.45
CA ASP A 180 19.31 -0.82 -5.61
C ASP A 180 18.67 -0.23 -6.88
N THR A 181 19.22 -0.52 -8.05
CA THR A 181 18.85 0.03 -9.36
C THR A 181 17.36 -0.14 -9.67
N TRP A 182 16.77 -1.25 -9.22
CA TRP A 182 15.38 -1.64 -9.48
C TRP A 182 14.57 -1.84 -8.20
N GLU A 183 15.13 -1.50 -7.03
CA GLU A 183 14.56 -1.82 -5.72
C GLU A 183 14.60 -0.59 -4.77
N PRO A 184 13.69 -0.49 -3.78
CA PRO A 184 12.58 -1.41 -3.48
C PRO A 184 11.36 -1.25 -4.41
N ALA A 185 10.88 -2.37 -4.98
CA ALA A 185 9.73 -2.40 -5.90
C ALA A 185 8.56 -3.29 -5.41
N TYR A 186 8.65 -3.83 -4.19
CA TYR A 186 7.60 -4.68 -3.59
C TYR A 186 7.31 -5.97 -4.39
N ASP A 187 8.32 -6.49 -5.08
CA ASP A 187 8.28 -7.65 -5.97
C ASP A 187 9.17 -8.81 -5.46
N GLY A 188 9.39 -8.86 -4.14
CA GLY A 188 10.16 -9.90 -3.47
C GLY A 188 9.48 -11.28 -3.45
N ASP A 189 10.27 -12.31 -3.18
CA ASP A 189 9.76 -13.69 -3.07
C ASP A 189 8.93 -13.88 -1.80
N TYR A 190 7.63 -14.14 -1.96
CA TYR A 190 6.75 -14.45 -0.85
C TYR A 190 7.18 -15.72 -0.10
N ARG A 191 7.14 -15.63 1.22
CA ARG A 191 7.27 -16.76 2.12
C ARG A 191 5.89 -17.35 2.38
N ASN A 192 5.74 -18.64 2.13
CA ASN A 192 4.46 -19.34 2.20
C ASN A 192 4.28 -20.03 3.56
N GLY A 193 3.47 -19.43 4.42
CA GLY A 193 3.13 -20.00 5.73
C GLY A 193 4.38 -20.21 6.59
N ILE A 194 5.23 -19.23 6.78
CA ILE A 194 6.31 -19.35 7.78
C ILE A 194 5.75 -19.23 9.20
N ALA A 195 6.51 -19.60 10.22
CA ALA A 195 6.07 -19.37 11.61
C ALA A 195 5.98 -17.86 11.87
N ILE A 196 4.93 -17.44 12.59
CA ILE A 196 4.86 -16.08 13.14
C ILE A 196 6.10 -15.82 14.01
N GLY A 197 6.71 -14.66 13.82
CA GLY A 197 7.98 -14.25 14.42
C GLY A 197 9.24 -14.66 13.66
N SER A 198 9.09 -15.28 12.48
CA SER A 198 10.24 -15.58 11.61
C SER A 198 10.99 -14.30 11.20
N ARG A 199 12.32 -14.38 11.24
CA ARG A 199 13.23 -13.31 10.82
C ARG A 199 13.17 -13.11 9.29
N ALA A 200 13.15 -11.85 8.85
CA ALA A 200 13.25 -11.54 7.43
C ALA A 200 14.61 -11.95 6.85
N PRO A 201 14.63 -12.51 5.62
CA PRO A 201 15.88 -12.80 4.90
C PRO A 201 16.75 -11.55 4.74
N GLU A 202 16.13 -10.43 4.36
CA GLU A 202 16.80 -9.14 4.20
C GLU A 202 16.90 -8.39 5.54
N ASN A 203 17.98 -7.63 5.73
CA ASN A 203 18.23 -6.85 6.95
C ASN A 203 17.35 -5.60 7.06
N VAL A 204 16.74 -5.16 5.96
CA VAL A 204 15.79 -4.05 5.93
C VAL A 204 14.43 -4.49 6.47
N GLY A 205 13.99 -5.71 6.18
CA GLY A 205 12.94 -6.40 6.93
C GLY A 205 11.83 -6.98 6.07
N TRP A 206 10.57 -6.80 6.48
CA TRP A 206 9.37 -7.33 5.80
C TRP A 206 8.57 -6.20 5.15
N ALA A 207 7.97 -6.47 3.99
CA ALA A 207 7.12 -5.52 3.29
C ALA A 207 5.64 -5.70 3.69
N LEU A 208 4.86 -4.62 3.62
CA LEU A 208 3.41 -4.70 3.65
C LEU A 208 2.84 -5.15 2.27
N PRO A 209 1.64 -5.75 2.22
CA PRO A 209 0.85 -6.22 3.34
C PRO A 209 1.35 -7.59 3.86
N MET A 210 1.10 -7.87 5.14
CA MET A 210 1.47 -9.15 5.78
C MET A 210 0.21 -9.90 6.23
N LEU A 211 0.03 -11.14 5.78
CA LEU A 211 -1.10 -11.98 6.18
C LEU A 211 -0.68 -12.98 7.26
N PHE A 212 -1.52 -13.13 8.27
CA PHE A 212 -1.33 -14.02 9.41
C PHE A 212 -2.55 -14.93 9.59
N HIS A 213 -2.30 -16.14 10.07
CA HIS A 213 -3.32 -17.07 10.53
C HIS A 213 -2.93 -17.62 11.90
N THR A 214 -3.75 -17.28 12.90
CA THR A 214 -3.66 -17.83 14.26
C THR A 214 -4.73 -18.91 14.44
N SER A 215 -4.88 -19.47 15.65
CA SER A 215 -5.94 -20.44 15.96
C SER A 215 -7.35 -19.90 15.71
N ASP A 216 -7.55 -18.59 15.85
CA ASP A 216 -8.87 -17.97 15.96
C ASP A 216 -9.22 -16.99 14.82
N ALA A 217 -8.21 -16.55 14.06
CA ALA A 217 -8.39 -15.49 13.08
C ALA A 217 -7.35 -15.48 11.95
N TRP A 218 -7.79 -14.91 10.83
CA TRP A 218 -6.93 -14.36 9.79
C TRP A 218 -6.78 -12.85 10.02
N VAL A 219 -5.55 -12.35 9.87
CA VAL A 219 -5.23 -10.92 10.03
C VAL A 219 -4.36 -10.47 8.88
N LEU A 220 -4.81 -9.48 8.11
CA LEU A 220 -3.98 -8.79 7.11
C LEU A 220 -3.59 -7.42 7.67
N VAL A 221 -2.28 -7.22 7.87
CA VAL A 221 -1.69 -5.96 8.31
C VAL A 221 -1.26 -5.17 7.09
N THR A 222 -1.70 -3.91 6.99
CA THR A 222 -1.33 -2.98 5.91
C THR A 222 -1.49 -1.53 6.38
N GLU A 223 -1.40 -0.58 5.45
CA GLU A 223 -1.71 0.82 5.70
C GLU A 223 -2.60 1.42 4.61
N ALA A 224 -3.26 2.54 4.92
CA ALA A 224 -4.20 3.20 4.00
C ALA A 224 -4.23 4.72 4.19
N GLY A 225 -4.72 5.43 3.19
CA GLY A 225 -4.91 6.88 3.26
C GLY A 225 -3.60 7.67 3.34
N LEU A 226 -2.53 7.15 2.73
CA LEU A 226 -1.26 7.86 2.60
C LEU A 226 -1.44 9.08 1.69
N ASP A 227 -1.11 10.27 2.20
CA ASP A 227 -1.11 11.50 1.41
C ASP A 227 0.32 12.00 1.18
N ARG A 228 0.44 13.10 0.43
CA ARG A 228 1.73 13.68 0.02
C ARG A 228 2.57 14.24 1.18
N THR A 229 2.01 14.30 2.39
CA THR A 229 2.64 14.89 3.58
C THR A 229 3.27 13.84 4.49
N SER A 230 3.37 12.58 4.04
CA SER A 230 3.89 11.47 4.84
C SER A 230 4.68 10.47 4.00
N TYR A 231 5.13 9.40 4.65
CA TYR A 231 5.89 8.27 4.09
C TYR A 231 5.07 6.99 4.19
N GLY A 232 5.41 6.01 3.36
CA GLY A 232 5.03 4.61 3.59
C GLY A 232 5.93 3.97 4.65
N VAL A 233 5.47 2.88 5.27
CA VAL A 233 6.28 2.09 6.20
C VAL A 233 6.46 0.65 5.72
N HIS A 234 7.60 0.07 6.07
CA HIS A 234 7.80 -1.37 6.05
C HIS A 234 7.96 -1.87 7.50
N VAL A 235 8.42 -3.10 7.70
CA VAL A 235 8.47 -3.76 9.01
C VAL A 235 9.87 -4.27 9.29
N GLN A 236 10.31 -4.17 10.54
CA GLN A 236 11.65 -4.58 10.97
C GLN A 236 11.95 -6.05 10.67
N GLN A 237 13.24 -6.36 10.50
CA GLN A 237 13.72 -7.72 10.21
C GLN A 237 13.38 -8.74 11.32
N ARG A 238 13.52 -8.33 12.58
CA ARG A 238 13.27 -9.20 13.73
C ARG A 238 11.86 -8.98 14.25
N ALA A 239 11.15 -10.08 14.46
CA ALA A 239 9.82 -10.10 15.03
C ALA A 239 9.75 -11.15 16.15
N GLU A 240 10.75 -11.13 17.04
CA GLU A 240 10.82 -12.04 18.20
C GLU A 240 9.47 -12.07 18.93
N ASP A 241 9.04 -13.26 19.34
CA ASP A 241 7.75 -13.54 19.96
C ASP A 241 6.51 -13.11 19.15
N GLY A 242 6.65 -12.86 17.85
CA GLY A 242 5.53 -12.46 16.97
C GLY A 242 5.25 -10.95 17.00
N LEU A 243 6.16 -10.13 17.53
CA LEU A 243 6.03 -8.67 17.55
C LEU A 243 6.71 -8.02 16.34
N TYR A 244 5.89 -7.67 15.35
CA TYR A 244 6.31 -6.95 14.15
C TYR A 244 6.24 -5.44 14.37
N ARG A 245 7.36 -4.73 14.27
CA ARG A 245 7.41 -3.26 14.43
C ARG A 245 7.57 -2.59 13.09
N VAL A 246 6.88 -1.46 12.89
CA VAL A 246 7.07 -0.64 11.70
C VAL A 246 8.49 -0.10 11.64
N ARG A 247 8.92 0.25 10.42
CA ARG A 247 10.19 0.85 10.10
C ARG A 247 9.97 1.86 8.98
N LEU A 248 10.53 3.05 9.16
CA LEU A 248 10.55 4.09 8.13
C LEU A 248 11.45 3.66 6.96
N PRO A 249 11.28 4.24 5.76
CA PRO A 249 12.17 4.01 4.61
C PRO A 249 13.65 4.21 4.97
N GLU A 250 14.55 3.45 4.33
CA GLU A 250 15.99 3.51 4.64
C GLU A 250 16.66 4.80 4.16
N ASP A 251 17.77 5.19 4.80
CA ASP A 251 18.51 6.39 4.40
C ASP A 251 19.05 6.27 2.97
N GLU A 252 19.49 5.07 2.57
CA GLU A 252 20.03 4.77 1.24
C GLU A 252 18.99 4.77 0.12
N GLU A 253 17.69 4.63 0.43
CA GLU A 253 16.63 4.77 -0.58
C GLU A 253 16.72 6.14 -1.25
N THR A 254 16.30 6.23 -2.51
CA THR A 254 16.43 7.44 -3.34
C THR A 254 17.88 7.91 -3.56
N TYR A 255 18.87 7.05 -3.35
CA TYR A 255 20.30 7.39 -3.46
C TYR A 255 20.71 8.60 -2.59
N GLY A 256 20.07 8.74 -1.43
CA GLY A 256 20.33 9.81 -0.47
C GLY A 256 19.78 11.19 -0.86
N VAL A 257 19.03 11.31 -1.97
CA VAL A 257 18.48 12.60 -2.44
C VAL A 257 17.39 13.12 -1.50
N ALA A 258 16.57 12.23 -0.95
CA ALA A 258 15.50 12.59 -0.03
C ALA A 258 15.82 12.14 1.41
N PRO A 259 15.50 12.98 2.42
CA PRO A 259 15.67 12.59 3.82
C PRO A 259 14.70 11.48 4.18
N ARG A 260 15.11 10.63 5.13
CA ARG A 260 14.24 9.62 5.76
C ARG A 260 13.13 10.26 6.59
N ALA A 261 13.45 11.32 7.34
CA ALA A 261 12.47 12.05 8.13
C ALA A 261 11.51 12.82 7.20
N ALA A 262 10.20 12.65 7.39
CA ALA A 262 9.21 13.41 6.63
C ALA A 262 8.97 14.78 7.26
N ALA A 263 8.99 15.82 6.44
CA ALA A 263 8.60 17.17 6.85
C ALA A 263 7.08 17.25 7.00
N ILE A 264 6.61 17.80 8.10
CA ILE A 264 5.19 17.96 8.40
C ILE A 264 4.86 19.41 8.72
N THR A 265 3.61 19.80 8.47
CA THR A 265 3.05 21.08 8.89
C THR A 265 1.78 20.80 9.69
N LEU A 266 1.69 21.36 10.90
CA LEU A 266 0.53 21.13 11.77
C LEU A 266 -0.67 22.00 11.33
N PRO A 267 -1.91 21.47 11.41
CA PRO A 267 -2.28 20.14 11.89
C PRO A 267 -1.94 19.03 10.88
N TRP A 268 -1.56 17.85 11.38
CA TRP A 268 -1.11 16.73 10.56
C TRP A 268 -1.70 15.40 11.05
N THR A 269 -1.86 14.41 10.16
CA THR A 269 -2.23 13.04 10.52
C THR A 269 -1.41 12.00 9.77
N SER A 270 -1.07 10.90 10.43
CA SER A 270 -0.40 9.77 9.79
C SER A 270 -1.36 9.03 8.84
N PRO A 271 -0.81 8.20 7.93
CA PRO A 271 -1.57 7.13 7.31
C PRO A 271 -2.20 6.23 8.37
N TRP A 272 -3.28 5.55 8.00
CA TRP A 272 -3.91 4.55 8.83
C TRP A 272 -3.05 3.31 8.90
N ARG A 273 -2.84 2.77 10.11
CA ARG A 273 -2.40 1.40 10.34
C ARG A 273 -3.65 0.53 10.34
N VAL A 274 -3.69 -0.48 9.48
CA VAL A 274 -4.92 -1.21 9.14
C VAL A 274 -4.77 -2.68 9.48
N LEU A 275 -5.77 -3.21 10.17
CA LEU A 275 -5.90 -4.62 10.54
C LEU A 275 -7.23 -5.13 9.98
N ILE A 276 -7.18 -5.83 8.84
CA ILE A 276 -8.34 -6.54 8.30
C ILE A 276 -8.40 -7.89 9.02
N ILE A 277 -9.51 -8.18 9.67
CA ILE A 277 -9.63 -9.31 10.60
C ILE A 277 -10.87 -10.12 10.24
N GLY A 278 -10.67 -11.43 10.02
CA GLY A 278 -11.73 -12.36 9.66
C GLY A 278 -11.56 -13.72 10.33
N SER A 279 -12.66 -14.43 10.50
CA SER A 279 -12.60 -15.87 10.85
C SER A 279 -12.30 -16.76 9.64
N THR A 280 -12.41 -16.20 8.43
CA THR A 280 -12.13 -16.89 7.16
C THR A 280 -11.37 -15.96 6.22
N LEU A 281 -10.69 -16.54 5.24
CA LEU A 281 -10.05 -15.79 4.15
C LEU A 281 -11.04 -14.98 3.31
N GLY A 282 -12.32 -15.36 3.25
CA GLY A 282 -13.35 -14.61 2.52
C GLY A 282 -13.48 -13.17 3.01
N THR A 283 -13.47 -12.96 4.34
CA THR A 283 -13.48 -11.62 4.94
C THR A 283 -12.26 -10.79 4.51
N ILE A 284 -11.09 -11.42 4.37
CA ILE A 284 -9.87 -10.73 3.94
C ILE A 284 -10.01 -10.28 2.47
N VAL A 285 -10.34 -11.20 1.57
CA VAL A 285 -10.43 -10.91 0.12
C VAL A 285 -11.50 -9.88 -0.20
N GLU A 286 -12.66 -9.96 0.45
CA GLU A 286 -13.81 -9.09 0.19
C GLU A 286 -13.66 -7.69 0.82
N SER A 287 -12.69 -7.49 1.72
CA SER A 287 -12.58 -6.25 2.49
C SER A 287 -12.34 -5.01 1.62
N THR A 288 -13.10 -3.95 1.87
CA THR A 288 -12.92 -2.61 1.26
C THR A 288 -12.16 -1.65 2.17
N LEU A 289 -11.58 -2.14 3.26
CA LEU A 289 -11.11 -1.29 4.35
C LEU A 289 -10.04 -0.27 3.93
N VAL A 290 -9.14 -0.66 3.01
CA VAL A 290 -8.12 0.25 2.46
C VAL A 290 -8.75 1.44 1.72
N THR A 291 -9.77 1.20 0.89
CA THR A 291 -10.47 2.28 0.19
C THR A 291 -11.41 3.04 1.13
N ASP A 292 -12.01 2.39 2.13
CA ASP A 292 -12.88 3.03 3.13
C ASP A 292 -12.16 4.10 3.94
N LEU A 293 -10.87 3.89 4.22
CA LEU A 293 -9.99 4.77 4.97
C LEU A 293 -9.24 5.80 4.11
N ALA A 294 -9.28 5.66 2.79
CA ALA A 294 -8.66 6.61 1.87
C ALA A 294 -9.39 7.96 1.82
N GLN A 295 -8.69 8.98 1.34
CA GLN A 295 -9.28 10.30 1.10
C GLN A 295 -10.39 10.21 0.03
N PRO A 296 -11.40 11.09 0.09
CA PRO A 296 -12.40 11.17 -0.97
C PRO A 296 -11.78 11.46 -2.33
N GLN A 297 -12.52 11.08 -3.38
CA GLN A 297 -12.19 11.43 -4.76
C GLN A 297 -12.01 12.94 -4.92
N VAL A 298 -10.90 13.37 -5.54
CA VAL A 298 -10.59 14.80 -5.76
C VAL A 298 -10.95 15.29 -7.16
N PHE A 299 -11.30 14.39 -8.08
CA PHE A 299 -11.64 14.71 -9.46
C PHE A 299 -13.15 14.77 -9.70
N SER A 300 -13.62 15.74 -10.47
CA SER A 300 -15.05 15.95 -10.73
C SER A 300 -15.58 15.12 -11.90
N ASP A 301 -14.85 15.03 -13.01
CA ASP A 301 -15.23 14.27 -14.20
C ASP A 301 -14.34 13.03 -14.36
N VAL A 302 -14.93 11.87 -14.08
CA VAL A 302 -14.30 10.56 -14.22
C VAL A 302 -14.88 9.74 -15.37
N SER A 303 -15.77 10.33 -16.19
CA SER A 303 -16.51 9.61 -17.24
C SER A 303 -15.61 9.13 -18.39
N TRP A 304 -14.50 9.82 -18.62
CA TRP A 304 -13.51 9.49 -19.65
C TRP A 304 -12.58 8.34 -19.24
N ILE A 305 -12.51 8.03 -17.95
CA ILE A 305 -11.63 6.98 -17.43
C ILE A 305 -12.27 5.63 -17.74
N LYS A 306 -11.62 4.84 -18.60
CA LYS A 306 -12.09 3.53 -19.05
C LYS A 306 -11.09 2.45 -18.63
N PRO A 307 -11.43 1.58 -17.68
CA PRO A 307 -10.67 0.34 -17.47
C PRO A 307 -10.74 -0.55 -18.72
N GLY A 308 -9.69 -1.33 -18.99
CA GLY A 308 -9.64 -2.21 -20.15
C GLY A 308 -8.45 -3.16 -20.14
N ARG A 309 -8.33 -3.99 -21.18
CA ARG A 309 -7.20 -4.87 -21.43
C ARG A 309 -6.20 -4.19 -22.36
N ALA A 310 -4.91 -4.52 -22.20
CA ALA A 310 -3.86 -4.08 -23.09
C ALA A 310 -3.14 -5.28 -23.73
N SER A 311 -2.83 -5.19 -25.02
CA SER A 311 -1.77 -6.00 -25.61
C SER A 311 -0.40 -5.43 -25.24
N TRP A 312 0.58 -6.30 -25.00
CA TRP A 312 1.89 -5.90 -24.50
C TRP A 312 3.02 -6.65 -25.21
N SER A 313 3.85 -5.92 -25.94
CA SER A 313 4.88 -6.51 -26.80
C SER A 313 6.21 -6.76 -26.10
N TRP A 314 6.59 -5.87 -25.17
CA TRP A 314 7.90 -5.88 -24.51
C TRP A 314 8.20 -7.20 -23.79
N TRP A 315 7.19 -7.82 -23.17
CA TRP A 315 7.37 -9.10 -22.47
C TRP A 315 7.90 -10.20 -23.40
N SER A 316 7.40 -10.22 -24.65
CA SER A 316 7.79 -11.19 -25.68
C SER A 316 9.04 -10.79 -26.48
N ASP A 317 9.29 -9.49 -26.63
CA ASP A 317 10.45 -8.91 -27.31
C ASP A 317 10.73 -7.52 -26.71
N MET A 318 11.76 -7.42 -25.89
CA MET A 318 12.10 -6.18 -25.15
C MET A 318 12.49 -5.02 -26.09
N THR A 319 12.87 -5.31 -27.33
CA THR A 319 13.22 -4.26 -28.33
C THR A 319 12.01 -3.76 -29.10
N SER A 320 10.89 -4.49 -29.05
CA SER A 320 9.69 -4.18 -29.84
C SER A 320 9.13 -2.77 -29.67
N PRO A 321 9.19 -2.10 -28.50
CA PRO A 321 8.68 -0.73 -28.41
C PRO A 321 9.47 0.26 -29.27
N ARG A 322 10.74 -0.04 -29.58
CA ARG A 322 11.65 0.80 -30.39
C ARG A 322 11.50 0.56 -31.89
N ASP A 323 10.66 -0.40 -32.31
CA ASP A 323 10.54 -0.83 -33.70
C ASP A 323 9.11 -0.60 -34.18
N TYR A 324 8.96 0.37 -35.08
CA TYR A 324 7.68 0.73 -35.69
C TYR A 324 6.95 -0.48 -36.26
N GLN A 325 7.64 -1.36 -37.01
CA GLN A 325 7.00 -2.51 -37.67
C GLN A 325 6.52 -3.56 -36.67
N LYS A 326 7.18 -3.68 -35.51
CA LYS A 326 6.81 -4.65 -34.47
C LYS A 326 5.63 -4.18 -33.61
N ALA A 327 5.32 -2.88 -33.59
CA ALA A 327 4.19 -2.36 -32.84
C ALA A 327 2.82 -2.66 -33.48
N PHE A 328 2.74 -2.66 -34.83
CA PHE A 328 1.49 -2.88 -35.57
C PHE A 328 0.80 -4.22 -35.26
N PRO A 329 1.51 -5.37 -35.23
CA PRO A 329 0.89 -6.65 -34.88
C PRO A 329 0.20 -6.67 -33.51
N PHE A 330 0.68 -5.91 -32.53
CA PHE A 330 0.07 -5.82 -31.21
C PHE A 330 -1.18 -4.93 -31.22
N VAL A 331 -1.16 -3.82 -31.97
CA VAL A 331 -2.37 -3.03 -32.22
C VAL A 331 -3.43 -3.85 -32.95
N ASP A 332 -3.05 -4.61 -33.97
CA ASP A 332 -3.97 -5.50 -34.69
C ASP A 332 -4.47 -6.63 -33.80
N LEU A 333 -3.63 -7.17 -32.91
CA LEU A 333 -4.04 -8.16 -31.91
C LEU A 333 -5.11 -7.59 -30.98
N ALA A 334 -4.86 -6.39 -30.41
CA ALA A 334 -5.83 -5.72 -29.56
C ALA A 334 -7.14 -5.50 -30.31
N SER A 335 -7.09 -4.98 -31.53
CA SER A 335 -8.28 -4.75 -32.36
C SER A 335 -9.06 -6.05 -32.64
N ARG A 336 -8.37 -7.14 -33.04
CA ARG A 336 -8.99 -8.46 -33.29
C ARG A 336 -9.62 -9.08 -32.06
N LEU A 337 -9.03 -8.87 -30.88
CA LEU A 337 -9.56 -9.36 -29.60
C LEU A 337 -10.55 -8.38 -28.96
N HIS A 338 -10.84 -7.26 -29.64
CA HIS A 338 -11.65 -6.16 -29.14
C HIS A 338 -11.14 -5.58 -27.82
N TRP A 339 -9.83 -5.62 -27.58
CA TRP A 339 -9.16 -5.02 -26.44
C TRP A 339 -9.03 -3.52 -26.63
N GLU A 340 -9.10 -2.81 -25.50
CA GLU A 340 -9.20 -1.37 -25.45
C GLU A 340 -7.85 -0.71 -25.74
N TYR A 341 -6.74 -1.37 -25.38
CA TYR A 341 -5.42 -0.76 -25.37
C TYR A 341 -4.31 -1.60 -26.00
N SER A 342 -3.23 -0.91 -26.38
CA SER A 342 -1.90 -1.49 -26.62
C SER A 342 -0.84 -0.64 -25.91
N LEU A 343 0.07 -1.29 -25.19
CA LEU A 343 1.14 -0.64 -24.45
C LEU A 343 2.43 -0.55 -25.29
N LEU A 344 2.97 0.66 -25.42
CA LEU A 344 4.32 0.92 -25.90
C LEU A 344 5.24 1.09 -24.69
N ASP A 345 6.01 0.05 -24.40
CA ASP A 345 6.85 -0.02 -23.20
C ASP A 345 8.21 0.71 -23.39
N ALA A 346 9.17 0.45 -22.51
CA ALA A 346 10.49 1.08 -22.44
C ALA A 346 11.16 1.27 -23.82
N GLY A 347 11.56 2.52 -24.09
CA GLY A 347 12.31 2.93 -25.27
C GLY A 347 11.46 3.41 -26.45
N TRP A 348 10.12 3.48 -26.33
CA TRP A 348 9.24 3.88 -27.45
C TRP A 348 9.57 5.24 -28.09
N GLN A 349 10.20 6.17 -27.37
CA GLN A 349 10.63 7.46 -27.92
C GLN A 349 11.76 7.33 -28.94
N GLN A 350 12.43 6.18 -28.98
CA GLN A 350 13.48 5.83 -29.94
C GLN A 350 12.92 5.03 -31.12
N MET A 351 11.59 5.03 -31.31
CA MET A 351 10.94 4.30 -32.39
C MET A 351 11.55 4.63 -33.74
N GLY A 352 12.01 3.60 -34.44
CA GLY A 352 12.56 3.67 -35.80
C GLY A 352 12.00 2.58 -36.69
N ASN A 353 12.74 2.19 -37.73
CA ASN A 353 12.33 1.20 -38.74
C ASN A 353 11.18 1.64 -39.67
N GLY A 354 11.29 2.87 -40.18
CA GLY A 354 10.48 3.35 -41.30
C GLY A 354 9.20 4.12 -40.97
N GLY A 355 8.99 4.50 -39.70
CA GLY A 355 7.88 5.36 -39.28
C GLY A 355 8.09 5.92 -37.86
N ASP A 356 7.10 6.63 -37.33
CA ASP A 356 7.14 7.25 -36.00
C ASP A 356 5.88 6.99 -35.16
N VAL A 357 5.93 7.40 -33.89
CA VAL A 357 4.87 7.17 -32.90
C VAL A 357 3.55 7.86 -33.26
N SER A 358 3.59 8.98 -34.00
CA SER A 358 2.40 9.74 -34.38
C SER A 358 1.57 8.94 -35.37
N GLU A 359 2.20 8.40 -36.41
CA GLU A 359 1.54 7.53 -37.40
C GLU A 359 0.95 6.27 -36.74
N LEU A 360 1.69 5.65 -35.81
CA LEU A 360 1.21 4.50 -35.06
C LEU A 360 -0.02 4.86 -34.20
N ALA A 361 -0.04 6.04 -33.58
CA ALA A 361 -1.20 6.51 -32.82
C ALA A 361 -2.42 6.74 -33.72
N GLU A 362 -2.22 7.22 -34.95
CA GLU A 362 -3.30 7.33 -35.93
C GLU A 362 -3.83 5.96 -36.36
N TYR A 363 -2.92 5.02 -36.62
CA TYR A 363 -3.25 3.65 -36.99
C TYR A 363 -4.06 2.92 -35.92
N ALA A 364 -3.64 3.04 -34.65
CA ALA A 364 -4.35 2.48 -33.51
C ALA A 364 -5.73 3.11 -33.34
N ARG A 365 -5.82 4.44 -33.47
CA ARG A 365 -7.10 5.18 -33.42
C ARG A 365 -8.07 4.71 -34.50
N ALA A 366 -7.61 4.52 -35.74
CA ALA A 366 -8.44 4.00 -36.83
C ALA A 366 -8.99 2.59 -36.58
N ARG A 367 -8.40 1.85 -35.64
CA ARG A 367 -8.80 0.50 -35.21
C ARG A 367 -9.54 0.46 -33.88
N GLY A 368 -9.82 1.62 -33.29
CA GLY A 368 -10.49 1.73 -32.00
C GLY A 368 -9.63 1.30 -30.81
N VAL A 369 -8.31 1.28 -30.95
CA VAL A 369 -7.35 0.90 -29.89
C VAL A 369 -6.67 2.15 -29.35
N GLY A 370 -6.69 2.33 -28.02
CA GLY A 370 -5.95 3.39 -27.34
C GLY A 370 -4.51 2.98 -27.08
N LEU A 371 -3.56 3.91 -27.19
CA LEU A 371 -2.17 3.65 -26.81
C LEU A 371 -1.90 4.07 -25.36
N ILE A 372 -1.01 3.31 -24.71
CA ILE A 372 -0.42 3.60 -23.39
C ILE A 372 1.08 3.79 -23.60
N ALA A 373 1.66 4.85 -23.02
CA ALA A 373 3.08 5.14 -23.12
C ALA A 373 3.80 4.85 -21.79
N TRP A 374 4.90 4.11 -21.85
CA TRP A 374 5.77 3.89 -20.70
C TRP A 374 6.71 5.07 -20.46
N TYR A 375 6.99 5.38 -19.20
CA TYR A 375 7.97 6.37 -18.78
C TYR A 375 8.75 5.90 -17.58
N ASN A 376 10.03 6.24 -17.54
CA ASN A 376 10.80 6.17 -16.32
C ASN A 376 10.47 7.38 -15.45
N SER A 377 10.27 7.17 -14.14
CA SER A 377 10.03 8.28 -13.21
C SER A 377 11.18 9.30 -13.20
N GLY A 378 12.40 8.89 -13.54
CA GLY A 378 13.58 9.74 -13.74
C GLY A 378 14.18 10.33 -12.47
N GLY A 379 14.81 11.49 -12.58
CA GLY A 379 15.39 12.23 -11.46
C GLY A 379 16.63 11.59 -10.86
N ALA A 380 17.09 12.13 -9.74
CA ALA A 380 18.23 11.55 -9.02
C ALA A 380 17.81 10.41 -8.06
N HIS A 381 16.51 10.14 -7.89
CA HIS A 381 16.02 9.17 -6.92
C HIS A 381 16.06 7.72 -7.39
N ASN A 382 16.38 7.44 -8.67
CA ASN A 382 16.65 6.08 -9.16
C ASN A 382 17.81 6.08 -10.19
N GLN A 383 18.38 4.92 -10.53
CA GLN A 383 19.51 4.80 -11.48
C GLN A 383 19.18 4.00 -12.76
N ALA A 384 17.91 3.63 -12.95
CA ALA A 384 17.41 2.94 -14.13
C ALA A 384 17.69 3.71 -15.43
N GLN A 385 18.25 3.07 -16.46
CA GLN A 385 18.64 3.79 -17.69
C GLN A 385 17.59 3.78 -18.80
N ASP A 386 16.55 2.95 -18.68
CA ASP A 386 15.50 2.86 -19.67
C ASP A 386 14.74 4.18 -19.79
N GLY A 387 14.50 4.59 -21.04
CA GLY A 387 13.88 5.87 -21.37
C GLY A 387 12.47 5.72 -21.96
N PRO A 388 11.71 6.82 -22.06
CA PRO A 388 12.15 8.19 -21.78
C PRO A 388 12.27 8.47 -20.27
N ARG A 389 13.34 9.19 -19.89
CA ARG A 389 13.72 9.53 -18.50
C ARG A 389 13.63 11.04 -18.28
N ASP A 390 13.50 11.44 -17.01
CA ASP A 390 13.56 12.84 -16.55
C ASP A 390 12.39 13.72 -17.04
N LEU A 391 11.32 13.09 -17.51
CA LEU A 391 10.10 13.75 -17.92
C LEU A 391 9.03 13.77 -16.82
N MET A 392 9.23 13.06 -15.72
CA MET A 392 8.21 12.92 -14.67
C MET A 392 8.52 13.67 -13.37
N VAL A 393 9.78 14.04 -13.08
CA VAL A 393 10.13 14.69 -11.80
C VAL A 393 9.80 16.19 -11.80
N ASP A 394 10.33 16.92 -12.78
CA ASP A 394 10.13 18.36 -12.87
C ASP A 394 8.66 18.68 -13.27
N PRO A 395 7.93 19.51 -12.50
CA PRO A 395 6.53 19.79 -12.78
C PRO A 395 6.25 20.46 -14.12
N GLU A 396 7.13 21.34 -14.60
CA GLU A 396 6.92 22.03 -15.88
C GLU A 396 7.10 21.07 -17.05
N THR A 397 8.19 20.30 -17.01
CA THR A 397 8.53 19.25 -17.97
C THR A 397 7.43 18.19 -18.02
N ARG A 398 6.99 17.69 -16.86
CA ARG A 398 5.92 16.69 -16.75
C ARG A 398 4.61 17.18 -17.36
N ARG A 399 4.18 18.40 -17.05
CA ARG A 399 2.95 18.97 -17.61
C ARG A 399 3.05 19.16 -19.12
N ALA A 400 4.20 19.63 -19.62
CA ALA A 400 4.43 19.78 -21.05
C ALA A 400 4.37 18.43 -21.78
N GLU A 401 4.98 17.40 -21.20
CA GLU A 401 5.00 16.05 -21.78
C GLU A 401 3.61 15.41 -21.77
N MET A 402 2.87 15.51 -20.67
CA MET A 402 1.50 14.98 -20.60
C MET A 402 0.58 15.65 -21.60
N LYS A 403 0.74 16.97 -21.84
CA LYS A 403 0.01 17.67 -22.89
C LYS A 403 0.38 17.15 -24.28
N ARG A 404 1.67 16.91 -24.54
CA ARG A 404 2.17 16.41 -25.82
C ARG A 404 1.65 15.00 -26.11
N ILE A 405 1.77 14.06 -25.16
CA ILE A 405 1.36 12.67 -25.36
C ILE A 405 -0.17 12.55 -25.49
N ALA A 406 -0.94 13.35 -24.75
CA ALA A 406 -2.39 13.43 -24.91
C ALA A 406 -2.80 14.01 -26.27
N ALA A 407 -2.06 15.00 -26.80
CA ALA A 407 -2.30 15.54 -28.14
C ALA A 407 -2.04 14.52 -29.26
N LEU A 408 -1.09 13.59 -29.05
CA LEU A 408 -0.88 12.44 -29.94
C LEU A 408 -2.02 11.39 -29.85
N GLY A 409 -2.89 11.49 -28.86
CA GLY A 409 -4.08 10.65 -28.72
C GLY A 409 -3.94 9.47 -27.76
N PHE A 410 -2.83 9.37 -27.03
CA PHE A 410 -2.64 8.37 -25.96
C PHE A 410 -3.72 8.49 -24.89
N LYS A 411 -4.03 7.37 -24.24
CA LYS A 411 -5.10 7.26 -23.23
C LYS A 411 -4.58 7.10 -21.81
N GLY A 412 -3.33 6.68 -21.66
CA GLY A 412 -2.70 6.56 -20.36
C GLY A 412 -1.19 6.47 -20.43
N ILE A 413 -0.59 6.46 -19.26
CA ILE A 413 0.84 6.29 -19.05
C ILE A 413 1.11 5.17 -18.05
N LYS A 414 2.18 4.42 -18.27
CA LYS A 414 2.78 3.50 -17.31
C LYS A 414 4.06 4.14 -16.79
N VAL A 415 4.15 4.46 -15.50
CA VAL A 415 5.32 5.13 -14.93
C VAL A 415 6.06 4.20 -13.98
N ASP A 416 7.34 4.02 -14.25
CA ASP A 416 8.16 2.97 -13.65
C ASP A 416 9.29 3.53 -12.76
N PHE A 417 9.92 2.65 -11.99
CA PHE A 417 11.10 2.91 -11.17
C PHE A 417 10.91 4.06 -10.19
N MET A 418 9.81 4.02 -9.44
CA MET A 418 9.54 4.97 -8.38
C MET A 418 10.38 4.69 -7.11
N LEU A 419 10.57 3.41 -6.78
CA LEU A 419 11.62 2.85 -5.90
C LEU A 419 11.81 3.46 -4.49
N SER A 420 10.77 4.04 -3.88
CA SER A 420 10.84 4.44 -2.47
C SER A 420 9.48 4.74 -1.88
N ASP A 421 9.40 4.58 -0.55
CA ASP A 421 8.30 5.04 0.29
C ASP A 421 8.57 6.37 0.99
N LYS A 422 9.70 7.04 0.72
CA LYS A 422 10.00 8.37 1.24
C LYS A 422 8.97 9.39 0.76
N GLN A 423 8.70 10.39 1.61
CA GLN A 423 7.74 11.45 1.35
C GLN A 423 7.92 12.13 -0.01
N TYR A 424 9.18 12.33 -0.43
CA TYR A 424 9.52 12.88 -1.73
C TYR A 424 8.89 12.08 -2.89
N VAL A 425 9.08 10.77 -2.92
CA VAL A 425 8.53 9.89 -3.97
C VAL A 425 7.02 9.74 -3.81
N VAL A 426 6.51 9.63 -2.58
CA VAL A 426 5.06 9.62 -2.29
C VAL A 426 4.35 10.85 -2.84
N ALA A 427 4.97 12.04 -2.74
CA ALA A 427 4.46 13.25 -3.34
C ALA A 427 4.49 13.19 -4.88
N LEU A 428 5.58 12.67 -5.46
CA LEU A 428 5.74 12.50 -6.90
C LEU A 428 4.63 11.63 -7.52
N TYR A 429 4.27 10.48 -6.90
CA TYR A 429 3.12 9.67 -7.35
C TYR A 429 1.86 10.51 -7.53
N GLN A 430 1.54 11.33 -6.52
CA GLN A 430 0.31 12.11 -6.50
C GLN A 430 0.36 13.30 -7.44
N ASP A 431 1.54 13.87 -7.67
CA ASP A 431 1.74 14.92 -8.67
C ASP A 431 1.55 14.40 -10.09
N ILE A 432 2.09 13.22 -10.40
CA ILE A 432 1.87 12.52 -11.67
C ILE A 432 0.37 12.28 -11.88
N LEU A 433 -0.35 11.78 -10.87
CA LEU A 433 -1.79 11.51 -10.98
C LEU A 433 -2.61 12.78 -11.29
N ARG A 434 -2.28 13.91 -10.65
CA ARG A 434 -2.96 15.20 -10.87
C ARG A 434 -2.68 15.76 -12.26
N ASP A 435 -1.43 15.77 -12.67
CA ASP A 435 -1.04 16.32 -13.98
C ASP A 435 -1.55 15.43 -15.12
N ALA A 436 -1.59 14.10 -14.93
CA ALA A 436 -2.16 13.16 -15.90
C ALA A 436 -3.67 13.37 -16.06
N TYR A 437 -4.38 13.58 -14.95
CA TYR A 437 -5.82 13.88 -14.97
C TYR A 437 -6.13 15.15 -15.76
N ALA A 438 -5.31 16.21 -15.62
CA ALA A 438 -5.47 17.46 -16.37
C ALA A 438 -5.42 17.26 -17.89
N ASN A 439 -4.83 16.16 -18.36
CA ASN A 439 -4.70 15.80 -19.77
C ASN A 439 -5.52 14.55 -20.16
N LYS A 440 -6.45 14.10 -19.30
CA LYS A 440 -7.27 12.89 -19.51
C LYS A 440 -6.46 11.62 -19.79
N LEU A 441 -5.37 11.46 -19.05
CA LEU A 441 -4.52 10.27 -19.05
C LEU A 441 -4.76 9.45 -17.77
N PHE A 442 -5.04 8.16 -17.93
CA PHE A 442 -4.96 7.24 -16.79
C PHE A 442 -3.50 6.86 -16.51
N VAL A 443 -3.25 6.35 -15.32
CA VAL A 443 -1.92 6.00 -14.83
C VAL A 443 -1.91 4.57 -14.31
N ASP A 444 -0.84 3.88 -14.65
CA ASP A 444 -0.38 2.63 -14.05
C ASP A 444 1.04 2.83 -13.51
N PHE A 445 1.34 2.35 -12.31
CA PHE A 445 2.66 2.51 -11.69
C PHE A 445 3.39 1.18 -11.58
N HIS A 446 4.63 1.12 -12.05
CA HIS A 446 5.55 -0.01 -11.93
C HIS A 446 6.80 0.38 -11.14
N GLY A 447 7.62 -0.60 -10.74
CA GLY A 447 8.76 -0.36 -9.87
C GLY A 447 8.32 0.42 -8.63
N SER A 448 7.16 0.04 -8.10
CA SER A 448 6.30 0.93 -7.33
C SER A 448 6.14 0.48 -5.89
N THR A 449 5.62 1.37 -5.07
CA THR A 449 5.12 1.01 -3.76
C THR A 449 3.75 0.36 -3.84
N ILE A 450 3.24 -0.16 -2.72
CA ILE A 450 1.91 -0.78 -2.64
C ILE A 450 0.75 0.23 -2.72
N PRO A 451 -0.43 -0.20 -3.20
CA PRO A 451 -1.65 0.60 -3.12
C PRO A 451 -2.04 0.93 -1.69
N ARG A 452 -2.36 2.20 -1.44
CA ARG A 452 -2.82 2.69 -0.12
C ARG A 452 -4.17 3.41 -0.21
N GLY A 453 -4.99 2.99 -1.17
CA GLY A 453 -6.32 3.53 -1.43
C GLY A 453 -6.35 4.73 -2.39
N TRP A 454 -5.22 5.07 -3.02
CA TRP A 454 -5.12 6.16 -4.00
C TRP A 454 -6.10 6.01 -5.17
N GLN A 455 -6.49 4.80 -5.56
CA GLN A 455 -7.49 4.57 -6.59
C GLN A 455 -8.88 5.14 -6.25
N ARG A 456 -9.17 5.40 -4.97
CA ARG A 456 -10.37 6.13 -4.54
C ARG A 456 -10.17 7.64 -4.66
N THR A 457 -9.03 8.14 -4.18
CA THR A 457 -8.69 9.57 -4.19
C THR A 457 -8.50 10.09 -5.61
N TYR A 458 -7.81 9.32 -6.45
CA TYR A 458 -7.40 9.62 -7.82
C TYR A 458 -7.88 8.48 -8.75
N PRO A 459 -9.13 8.52 -9.23
CA PRO A 459 -9.71 7.44 -10.03
C PRO A 459 -9.02 7.18 -11.38
N ASN A 460 -8.12 8.06 -11.82
CA ASN A 460 -7.30 7.81 -13.01
C ASN A 460 -6.11 6.88 -12.72
N LEU A 461 -5.84 6.51 -11.46
CA LEU A 461 -4.97 5.40 -11.12
C LEU A 461 -5.73 4.07 -11.34
N LEU A 462 -5.42 3.36 -12.42
CA LEU A 462 -6.11 2.11 -12.75
C LEU A 462 -5.41 0.88 -12.15
N SER A 463 -4.09 0.88 -12.11
CA SER A 463 -3.32 -0.22 -11.55
C SER A 463 -1.99 0.22 -10.96
N MET A 464 -1.38 -0.68 -10.22
CA MET A 464 0.00 -0.61 -9.75
C MET A 464 0.57 -2.03 -9.78
N GLU A 465 1.85 -2.19 -10.06
CA GLU A 465 2.57 -3.46 -10.03
C GLU A 465 2.74 -3.95 -8.59
N ALA A 466 3.81 -3.53 -7.89
CA ALA A 466 4.15 -3.91 -6.52
C ALA A 466 3.91 -5.40 -6.23
N VAL A 467 4.33 -6.24 -7.18
CA VAL A 467 4.18 -7.70 -7.15
C VAL A 467 5.28 -8.30 -8.02
N LYS A 468 5.77 -9.48 -7.65
CA LYS A 468 6.59 -10.30 -8.55
C LYS A 468 5.72 -10.80 -9.70
N GLY A 469 5.70 -10.07 -10.81
CA GLY A 469 4.83 -10.30 -11.96
C GLY A 469 5.33 -11.36 -12.94
N THR A 470 4.57 -11.60 -14.01
CA THR A 470 4.99 -12.55 -15.06
C THR A 470 6.24 -12.10 -15.82
N GLU A 471 6.65 -10.83 -15.72
CA GLU A 471 7.95 -10.38 -16.23
C GLU A 471 9.14 -11.15 -15.64
N GLN A 472 8.95 -11.85 -14.51
CA GLN A 472 9.97 -12.66 -13.86
C GLN A 472 10.03 -14.11 -14.36
N TYR A 473 9.29 -14.52 -15.42
CA TYR A 473 9.39 -15.89 -15.96
C TYR A 473 10.78 -16.28 -16.51
N GLY A 474 11.73 -15.34 -16.64
CA GLY A 474 13.15 -15.66 -16.88
C GLY A 474 13.88 -16.21 -15.65
N ASP A 475 13.37 -15.95 -14.43
CA ASP A 475 13.93 -16.39 -13.16
C ASP A 475 13.42 -17.78 -12.77
N SER A 476 14.34 -18.74 -12.60
CA SER A 476 14.01 -20.11 -12.20
C SER A 476 13.33 -20.21 -10.83
N VAL A 477 13.61 -19.28 -9.91
CA VAL A 477 12.97 -19.24 -8.58
C VAL A 477 11.50 -18.85 -8.75
N PHE A 478 11.24 -17.78 -9.49
CA PHE A 478 9.88 -17.37 -9.82
C PHE A 478 9.11 -18.50 -10.51
N GLN A 479 9.68 -19.15 -11.53
CA GLN A 479 8.99 -20.23 -12.25
C GLN A 479 8.54 -21.38 -11.35
N ARG A 480 9.41 -21.81 -10.41
CA ARG A 480 9.06 -22.89 -9.46
C ARG A 480 7.95 -22.48 -8.49
N ASN A 481 7.86 -21.19 -8.18
CA ASN A 481 6.94 -20.66 -7.19
C ASN A 481 5.72 -19.95 -7.79
N ALA A 482 5.63 -19.74 -9.10
CA ALA A 482 4.58 -18.94 -9.73
C ALA A 482 3.16 -19.45 -9.37
N ALA A 483 2.96 -20.77 -9.35
CA ALA A 483 1.70 -21.37 -8.91
C ALA A 483 1.38 -21.06 -7.44
N ILE A 484 2.39 -21.11 -6.56
CA ILE A 484 2.25 -20.76 -5.14
C ILE A 484 1.92 -19.27 -4.99
N TYR A 485 2.65 -18.41 -5.69
CA TYR A 485 2.41 -16.96 -5.68
C TYR A 485 0.99 -16.60 -6.13
N ASN A 486 0.48 -17.24 -7.18
CA ASN A 486 -0.90 -17.07 -7.64
C ASN A 486 -1.95 -17.51 -6.61
N THR A 487 -1.61 -18.39 -5.67
CA THR A 487 -2.50 -18.75 -4.53
C THR A 487 -2.33 -17.85 -3.32
N ILE A 488 -1.32 -16.98 -3.28
CA ILE A 488 -1.05 -16.07 -2.17
C ILE A 488 -1.59 -14.67 -2.47
N TYR A 489 -1.29 -14.12 -3.67
CA TYR A 489 -1.60 -12.73 -4.01
C TYR A 489 -3.07 -12.32 -3.84
N PRO A 490 -4.08 -13.16 -4.15
CA PRO A 490 -5.49 -12.81 -3.93
C PRO A 490 -5.82 -12.54 -2.46
N PHE A 491 -5.04 -13.09 -1.52
CA PHE A 491 -5.24 -12.98 -0.08
C PHE A 491 -4.24 -12.01 0.59
N THR A 492 -3.28 -11.47 -0.15
CA THR A 492 -2.26 -10.52 0.33
C THR A 492 -2.26 -9.24 -0.51
N ARG A 493 -1.37 -9.12 -1.49
CA ARG A 493 -1.11 -7.93 -2.31
C ARG A 493 -2.34 -7.44 -3.07
N ASN A 494 -3.19 -8.32 -3.58
CA ASN A 494 -4.35 -7.91 -4.36
C ASN A 494 -5.56 -7.51 -3.49
N VAL A 495 -5.53 -7.81 -2.19
CA VAL A 495 -6.57 -7.36 -1.24
C VAL A 495 -6.59 -5.84 -1.14
N ILE A 496 -5.41 -5.23 -1.12
CA ILE A 496 -5.22 -3.80 -0.82
C ILE A 496 -5.38 -2.88 -2.06
N GLY A 497 -5.43 -3.46 -3.26
CA GLY A 497 -5.70 -2.71 -4.50
C GLY A 497 -5.41 -3.50 -5.77
N SER A 498 -5.65 -2.86 -6.91
CA SER A 498 -5.28 -3.37 -8.23
C SER A 498 -3.83 -3.84 -8.28
N MET A 499 -3.56 -4.84 -9.10
CA MET A 499 -2.28 -5.50 -9.21
C MET A 499 -2.03 -5.77 -10.68
N ASP A 500 -1.12 -5.02 -11.30
CA ASP A 500 -0.68 -5.32 -12.66
C ASP A 500 0.32 -6.48 -12.63
N TYR A 501 -0.22 -7.69 -12.59
CA TYR A 501 0.56 -8.93 -12.64
C TYR A 501 1.02 -9.28 -14.06
N ALA A 502 0.45 -8.62 -15.08
CA ALA A 502 0.57 -8.99 -16.50
C ALA A 502 0.26 -10.49 -16.79
N PRO A 503 -0.96 -10.98 -16.52
CA PRO A 503 -1.32 -12.38 -16.69
C PRO A 503 -1.37 -12.82 -18.17
N MET A 504 -1.80 -14.06 -18.43
CA MET A 504 -2.09 -14.60 -19.77
C MET A 504 -0.86 -14.79 -20.66
N VAL A 505 0.25 -15.25 -20.08
CA VAL A 505 1.36 -15.80 -20.83
C VAL A 505 1.00 -17.22 -21.30
N LEU A 506 0.82 -17.40 -22.61
CA LEU A 506 0.25 -18.64 -23.20
C LEU A 506 1.29 -19.52 -23.94
N GLY A 507 2.55 -19.08 -24.02
CA GLY A 507 3.61 -19.80 -24.70
C GLY A 507 4.99 -19.47 -24.12
N ASP A 508 5.99 -20.22 -24.54
CA ASP A 508 7.37 -20.00 -24.12
C ASP A 508 8.00 -18.86 -24.94
N ALA A 509 8.66 -17.90 -24.29
CA ALA A 509 9.44 -16.88 -24.98
C ALA A 509 10.85 -17.41 -25.27
N PRO A 510 11.48 -17.07 -26.41
CA PRO A 510 12.77 -17.63 -26.83
C PRO A 510 13.91 -17.48 -25.80
N ASP A 511 13.90 -16.39 -25.04
CA ASP A 511 14.92 -16.06 -24.03
C ASP A 511 14.44 -16.31 -22.58
N ARG A 512 13.30 -16.99 -22.41
CA ARG A 512 12.76 -17.34 -21.10
C ARG A 512 12.74 -18.85 -20.92
N LEU A 513 12.80 -19.27 -19.66
CA LEU A 513 12.71 -20.68 -19.33
C LEU A 513 11.32 -21.22 -19.74
N PRO A 514 11.21 -22.46 -20.28
CA PRO A 514 9.92 -23.03 -20.64
C PRO A 514 8.98 -23.14 -19.44
N HIS A 515 7.68 -22.93 -19.66
CA HIS A 515 6.69 -23.09 -18.60
C HIS A 515 6.68 -24.54 -18.10
N LEU A 516 6.65 -24.72 -16.78
CA LEU A 516 6.51 -26.03 -16.15
C LEU A 516 5.10 -26.61 -16.31
N THR A 517 4.11 -25.76 -16.59
CA THR A 517 2.72 -26.13 -16.85
C THR A 517 2.47 -26.33 -18.35
N THR A 518 1.47 -27.13 -18.70
CA THR A 518 1.12 -27.38 -20.10
C THR A 518 0.54 -26.12 -20.76
N ASN A 519 1.10 -25.72 -21.90
CA ASN A 519 0.57 -24.61 -22.70
C ASN A 519 -0.89 -24.89 -23.12
N PRO A 520 -1.85 -24.03 -22.77
CA PRO A 520 -3.26 -24.22 -23.14
C PRO A 520 -3.51 -24.07 -24.65
N TRP A 521 -2.59 -23.44 -25.38
CA TRP A 521 -2.61 -23.28 -26.84
C TRP A 521 -1.70 -24.29 -27.54
N CYS A 522 -1.86 -25.58 -27.24
CA CYS A 522 -1.29 -26.63 -28.07
C CYS A 522 -2.25 -26.92 -29.24
N SER A 523 -2.01 -26.31 -30.39
CA SER A 523 -2.66 -26.75 -31.63
C SER A 523 -2.31 -28.23 -31.86
N ARG A 524 -3.29 -29.03 -32.31
CA ARG A 524 -3.17 -30.50 -32.42
C ARG A 524 -1.92 -31.00 -33.17
N ALA A 525 -1.27 -30.16 -33.97
CA ALA A 525 -0.05 -30.49 -34.70
C ALA A 525 1.21 -30.61 -33.80
N ALA A 526 1.32 -29.82 -32.73
CA ALA A 526 2.55 -29.73 -31.91
C ALA A 526 2.70 -30.85 -30.87
N CYS A 527 1.62 -31.56 -30.51
CA CYS A 527 1.68 -32.67 -29.54
C CYS A 527 2.30 -33.97 -30.09
N SER A 528 2.47 -34.11 -31.40
CA SER A 528 2.98 -35.37 -31.99
C SER A 528 4.48 -35.57 -31.78
N THR A 529 5.25 -34.49 -31.58
CA THR A 529 6.71 -34.54 -31.46
C THR A 529 7.21 -34.58 -30.01
N SER A 530 6.49 -34.03 -29.04
CA SER A 530 6.94 -34.03 -27.63
C SER A 530 6.69 -35.35 -26.89
N ARG A 531 5.68 -36.15 -27.30
CA ARG A 531 5.41 -37.47 -26.69
C ARG A 531 6.41 -38.57 -27.06
N ARG A 532 7.29 -38.36 -28.05
CA ARG A 532 8.29 -39.37 -28.46
C ARG A 532 9.66 -39.24 -27.80
N ARG A 533 9.91 -38.21 -26.98
CA ARG A 533 11.20 -38.03 -26.27
C ARG A 533 11.18 -38.33 -24.77
N ARG A 534 10.07 -38.88 -24.26
CA ARG A 534 10.00 -39.42 -22.90
C ARG A 534 9.36 -40.81 -22.93
N ARG A 535 10.12 -41.80 -23.39
CA ARG A 535 10.01 -43.21 -23.01
C ARG A 535 11.41 -43.75 -22.84
#